data_AF-A0A8C6MQX9-F1
#
_entry.id   AF-A0A8C6MQX9-F1
#
_cell.length_a   1.000
_cell.length_b   1.000
_cell.length_c   1.000
_cell.angle_alpha   90.00
_cell.angle_beta   90.00
_cell.angle_gamma   90.00
#
_symmetry.space_group_name_H-M   'P 1'
#
loop_
_entity.id
_entity.type
_entity.pdbx_description
1 polymer ?
#
loop_
_entity_poly.entity_id
_entity_poly.type
_entity_poly.pdbx_seq_one_letter_code
_entity_poly.pdbx_strand_id
1 'polypeptide(L)'
;MLSMLSKLEIACDNTVFGCSARVRLNNLMSHLSVCEYILKQPLTCEQGCGLEIPKNELPNHNCIKHLRSMFQQQQTLISDSEKTSAEHKHQLAEQKHEIQLMKAYMRNIHRVNPNLQNLEEIIEYNEILEWLNSPQPPATETLWGGMISSPDTVLQTVINHSTVESGSPTSPGNELSEKAHEYIGSQGVATLETRQTNQRYCENYMTRTLLTIRL
;
A
#
# COMPACT_ATOMS: atom_id res chain seq x y z
N MET A 1 -63.78 -8.59 -14.97
CA MET A 1 -63.03 -7.39 -14.55
C MET A 1 -62.07 -7.02 -15.67
N LEU A 2 -62.37 -5.99 -16.47
CA LEU A 2 -61.55 -5.58 -17.61
C LEU A 2 -60.34 -4.80 -17.09
N SER A 3 -59.18 -5.45 -17.09
CA SER A 3 -57.93 -4.81 -16.69
C SER A 3 -57.55 -3.72 -17.70
N MET A 4 -57.48 -2.47 -17.21
CA MET A 4 -57.04 -1.27 -17.96
C MET A 4 -55.64 -1.42 -18.59
N LEU A 5 -54.86 -2.43 -18.19
CA LEU A 5 -53.56 -2.78 -18.76
C LEU A 5 -53.65 -3.29 -20.22
N SER A 6 -54.80 -3.84 -20.63
CA SER A 6 -54.98 -4.42 -21.98
C SER A 6 -54.91 -3.41 -23.14
N LYS A 7 -55.06 -2.11 -22.83
CA LYS A 7 -54.98 -1.00 -23.80
C LYS A 7 -53.65 -0.24 -23.73
N LEU A 8 -52.75 -0.60 -22.81
CA LEU A 8 -51.49 0.09 -22.61
C LEU A 8 -50.51 -0.31 -23.73
N GLU A 9 -50.03 0.68 -24.47
CA GLU A 9 -49.00 0.52 -25.50
C GLU A 9 -47.65 1.00 -24.98
N ILE A 10 -46.65 0.14 -25.15
CA ILE A 10 -45.26 0.38 -24.74
C ILE A 10 -44.36 0.36 -25.98
N ALA A 11 -43.30 1.17 -25.94
CA ALA A 11 -42.28 1.14 -26.98
C ALA A 11 -41.40 -0.11 -26.83
N CYS A 12 -40.89 -0.64 -27.94
CA CYS A 12 -39.98 -1.78 -27.92
C CYS A 12 -38.67 -1.47 -27.17
N ASP A 13 -38.13 -2.45 -26.43
CA ASP A 13 -36.83 -2.32 -25.74
C ASP A 13 -35.68 -2.04 -26.74
N ASN A 14 -35.83 -2.48 -27.99
CA ASN A 14 -34.87 -2.23 -29.07
C ASN A 14 -35.03 -0.86 -29.75
N THR A 15 -35.77 0.08 -29.14
CA THR A 15 -35.86 1.48 -29.61
C THR A 15 -34.50 2.13 -29.76
N VAL A 16 -33.57 1.83 -28.85
CA VAL A 16 -32.17 2.32 -28.89
C VAL A 16 -31.44 1.85 -30.16
N PHE A 17 -31.81 0.70 -30.71
CA PHE A 17 -31.22 0.13 -31.93
C PHE A 17 -31.98 0.48 -33.21
N GLY A 18 -33.09 1.23 -33.08
CA GLY A 18 -33.88 1.76 -34.20
C GLY A 18 -35.29 1.17 -34.34
N CYS A 19 -35.77 0.35 -33.40
CA CYS A 19 -37.14 -0.16 -33.45
C CYS A 19 -38.16 0.92 -33.07
N SER A 20 -38.99 1.37 -34.01
CA SER A 20 -40.05 2.37 -33.75
C SER A 20 -41.39 1.76 -33.34
N ALA A 21 -41.46 0.44 -33.15
CA ALA A 21 -42.72 -0.26 -32.85
C ALA A 21 -43.24 0.11 -31.45
N ARG A 22 -44.54 0.45 -31.39
CA ARG A 22 -45.32 0.52 -30.15
C ARG A 22 -46.28 -0.65 -30.14
N VAL A 23 -46.15 -1.51 -29.13
CA VAL A 23 -46.91 -2.76 -29.02
C VAL A 23 -47.67 -2.78 -27.71
N ARG A 24 -48.82 -3.47 -27.68
CA ARG A 24 -49.55 -3.69 -26.42
C ARG A 24 -48.67 -4.48 -25.46
N LEU A 25 -48.77 -4.18 -24.16
CA LEU A 25 -47.98 -4.84 -23.13
C LEU A 25 -48.03 -6.38 -23.24
N ASN A 26 -49.21 -6.94 -23.52
CA ASN A 26 -49.42 -8.38 -23.67
C ASN A 26 -48.71 -9.00 -24.89
N ASN A 27 -48.39 -8.19 -25.91
CA ASN A 27 -47.76 -8.61 -27.15
C ASN A 27 -46.28 -8.19 -27.23
N LEU A 28 -45.73 -7.58 -26.17
CA LEU A 28 -44.33 -7.15 -26.16
C LEU A 28 -43.39 -8.35 -26.28
N MET A 29 -43.64 -9.43 -25.53
CA MET A 29 -42.81 -10.64 -25.57
C MET A 29 -42.81 -11.33 -26.94
N SER A 30 -43.96 -11.34 -27.63
CA SER A 30 -44.04 -11.91 -28.98
C SER A 30 -43.31 -11.04 -29.99
N HIS A 31 -43.45 -9.71 -29.92
CA HIS A 31 -42.66 -8.78 -30.74
C HIS A 31 -41.15 -8.94 -30.51
N LEU A 32 -40.70 -8.98 -29.25
CA LEU A 32 -39.29 -9.15 -28.88
C LEU A 32 -38.70 -10.50 -29.31
N SER A 33 -39.50 -11.46 -29.77
CA SER A 33 -38.97 -12.72 -30.34
C SER A 33 -38.67 -12.63 -31.84
N VAL A 34 -39.33 -11.70 -32.54
CA VAL A 34 -39.25 -11.52 -34.01
C VAL A 34 -38.72 -10.14 -34.42
N CYS A 35 -38.38 -9.29 -33.45
CA CYS A 35 -37.90 -7.93 -33.70
C CYS A 35 -36.56 -7.97 -34.45
N GLU A 36 -36.54 -7.42 -35.66
CA GLU A 36 -35.35 -7.40 -36.54
C GLU A 36 -34.15 -6.70 -35.90
N TYR A 37 -34.41 -5.78 -34.96
CA TYR A 37 -33.38 -5.01 -34.26
C TYR A 37 -32.69 -5.77 -33.12
N ILE A 38 -33.17 -6.97 -32.73
CA ILE A 38 -32.47 -7.89 -31.81
C ILE A 38 -31.11 -8.28 -32.39
N LEU A 39 -31.00 -8.33 -33.72
CA LEU A 39 -29.77 -8.73 -34.40
C LEU A 39 -28.59 -7.78 -34.14
N LYS A 40 -28.88 -6.52 -33.78
CA LYS A 40 -27.88 -5.49 -33.47
C LYS A 40 -27.47 -5.47 -32.00
N GLN A 41 -28.16 -6.25 -31.16
CA GLN A 41 -27.78 -6.38 -29.76
C GLN A 41 -26.42 -7.09 -29.68
N PRO A 42 -25.42 -6.50 -29.01
CA PRO A 42 -24.14 -7.16 -28.79
C PRO A 42 -24.36 -8.35 -27.85
N LEU A 43 -23.84 -9.51 -28.26
CA LEU A 43 -23.81 -10.73 -27.48
C LEU A 43 -22.36 -11.13 -27.24
N THR A 44 -22.05 -11.51 -26.02
CA THR A 44 -20.74 -12.08 -25.70
C THR A 44 -20.60 -13.45 -26.34
N CYS A 45 -19.46 -13.71 -26.97
CA CYS A 45 -19.18 -15.01 -27.58
C CYS A 45 -19.19 -16.14 -26.53
N GLU A 46 -20.14 -17.07 -26.66
CA GLU A 46 -20.28 -18.23 -25.76
C GLU A 46 -19.20 -19.29 -25.95
N GLN A 47 -18.42 -19.23 -27.04
CA GLN A 47 -17.30 -20.15 -27.29
C GLN A 47 -16.01 -19.77 -26.53
N GLY A 48 -16.10 -18.80 -25.62
CA GLY A 48 -15.02 -18.52 -24.66
C GLY A 48 -13.97 -17.52 -25.12
N CYS A 49 -14.13 -16.86 -26.27
CA CYS A 49 -13.22 -15.78 -26.68
C CYS A 49 -13.55 -14.43 -26.04
N GLY A 50 -14.72 -14.31 -25.38
CA GLY A 50 -15.13 -13.11 -24.63
C GLY A 50 -15.46 -11.88 -25.47
N LEU A 51 -15.40 -11.97 -26.81
CA LEU A 51 -15.70 -10.83 -27.69
C LEU A 51 -17.21 -10.53 -27.70
N GLU A 52 -17.58 -9.27 -27.58
CA GLU A 52 -18.95 -8.81 -27.80
C GLU A 52 -19.20 -8.61 -29.29
N ILE A 53 -20.17 -9.35 -29.83
CA ILE A 53 -20.45 -9.43 -31.26
C ILE A 53 -21.96 -9.28 -31.47
N PRO A 54 -22.41 -8.43 -32.40
CA PRO A 54 -23.81 -8.41 -32.82
C PRO A 54 -24.29 -9.78 -33.30
N LYS A 55 -25.54 -10.14 -32.98
CA LYS A 55 -26.10 -11.46 -33.33
C LYS A 55 -26.11 -11.76 -34.83
N ASN A 56 -26.18 -10.75 -35.71
CA ASN A 56 -26.03 -10.93 -37.17
C ASN A 56 -24.61 -11.31 -37.63
N GLU A 57 -23.58 -10.94 -36.87
CA GLU A 57 -22.17 -11.18 -37.19
C GLU A 57 -21.63 -12.45 -36.54
N LEU A 58 -22.36 -13.03 -35.58
CA LEU A 58 -22.03 -14.28 -34.90
C LEU A 58 -21.68 -15.44 -35.86
N PRO A 59 -22.42 -15.67 -36.98
CA PRO A 59 -22.09 -16.77 -37.90
C PRO A 59 -20.73 -16.60 -38.60
N ASN A 60 -20.27 -15.35 -38.76
CA ASN A 60 -19.00 -15.01 -39.40
C ASN A 60 -17.85 -14.83 -38.40
N HIS A 61 -18.11 -15.06 -37.11
CA HIS A 61 -17.11 -14.93 -36.07
C HIS A 61 -16.09 -16.07 -36.10
N ASN A 62 -14.82 -15.74 -35.85
CA ASN A 62 -13.74 -16.72 -35.70
C ASN A 62 -12.98 -16.48 -34.38
N CYS A 63 -13.32 -17.27 -33.37
CA CYS A 63 -12.73 -17.21 -32.03
C CYS A 63 -11.20 -17.31 -32.06
N ILE A 64 -10.66 -18.21 -32.88
CA ILE A 64 -9.22 -18.49 -32.95
C ILE A 64 -8.47 -17.28 -33.51
N LYS A 65 -9.01 -16.64 -34.56
CA LYS A 65 -8.42 -15.43 -35.13
C LYS A 65 -8.39 -14.30 -34.11
N HIS A 66 -9.49 -14.10 -33.39
CA HIS A 66 -9.58 -13.07 -32.35
C HIS A 66 -8.58 -13.33 -31.21
N LEU A 67 -8.57 -14.55 -30.65
CA LEU A 67 -7.67 -14.94 -29.57
C LEU A 67 -6.19 -14.82 -29.98
N ARG A 68 -5.83 -15.20 -31.22
CA ARG A 68 -4.47 -14.99 -31.73
C ARG A 68 -4.09 -13.52 -31.79
N SER A 69 -5.01 -12.66 -32.24
CA SER A 69 -4.78 -11.22 -32.27
C SER A 69 -4.59 -10.64 -30.87
N MET A 70 -5.43 -11.04 -29.92
CA MET A 70 -5.29 -10.62 -28.52
C MET A 70 -3.97 -11.09 -27.92
N PHE A 71 -3.60 -12.34 -28.16
CA PHE A 71 -2.34 -12.91 -27.67
C PHE A 71 -1.13 -12.17 -28.25
N GLN A 72 -1.13 -11.87 -29.55
CA GLN A 72 -0.08 -11.08 -30.19
C GLN A 72 0.01 -9.66 -29.60
N GLN A 73 -1.13 -9.01 -29.38
CA GLN A 73 -1.16 -7.69 -28.76
C GLN A 73 -0.62 -7.73 -27.32
N GLN A 74 -1.03 -8.73 -26.52
CA GLN A 74 -0.50 -8.94 -25.18
C GLN A 74 1.00 -9.20 -25.19
N GLN A 75 1.50 -10.00 -26.14
CA GLN A 75 2.93 -10.28 -26.28
C GLN A 75 3.74 -9.01 -26.58
N THR A 76 3.24 -8.14 -27.47
CA THR A 76 3.86 -6.83 -27.73
C THR A 76 3.86 -5.95 -26.49
N LEU A 77 2.71 -5.84 -25.79
CA LEU A 77 2.61 -5.03 -24.57
C LEU A 77 3.55 -5.50 -23.46
N ILE A 78 3.69 -6.82 -23.30
CA ILE A 78 4.65 -7.41 -22.35
C ILE A 78 6.08 -7.03 -22.73
N SER A 79 6.45 -7.20 -24.01
CA SER A 79 7.79 -6.85 -24.50
C SER A 79 8.11 -5.35 -24.29
N ASP A 80 7.15 -4.46 -24.54
CA ASP A 80 7.31 -3.02 -24.33
C ASP A 80 7.43 -2.69 -22.83
N SER A 81 6.64 -3.36 -21.98
CA SER A 81 6.72 -3.22 -20.53
C SER A 81 8.06 -3.73 -19.98
N GLU A 82 8.61 -4.81 -20.51
CA GLU A 82 9.92 -5.33 -20.11
C GLU A 82 11.04 -4.35 -20.49
N LYS A 83 10.97 -3.76 -21.69
CA LYS A 83 11.91 -2.76 -22.16
C LYS A 83 11.90 -1.50 -21.28
N THR A 84 10.71 -0.95 -21.01
CA THR A 84 10.56 0.22 -20.13
C THR A 84 11.03 -0.07 -18.70
N SER A 85 10.76 -1.28 -18.19
CA SER A 85 11.28 -1.71 -16.89
C SER A 85 12.81 -1.77 -16.86
N ALA A 86 13.44 -2.29 -17.91
CA ALA A 86 14.91 -2.32 -18.00
C ALA A 86 15.50 -0.91 -18.03
N GLU A 87 14.87 0.01 -18.77
CA GLU A 87 15.29 1.41 -18.86
C GLU A 87 15.14 2.14 -17.52
N HIS A 88 14.01 1.97 -16.82
CA HIS A 88 13.83 2.50 -15.46
C HIS A 88 14.86 1.94 -14.47
N LYS A 89 15.21 0.65 -14.55
CA LYS A 89 16.26 0.06 -13.71
C LYS A 89 17.62 0.71 -13.97
N HIS A 90 17.92 1.01 -15.22
CA HIS A 90 19.17 1.70 -15.59
C HIS A 90 19.19 3.12 -15.04
N GLN A 91 18.14 3.91 -15.27
CA GLN A 91 18.02 5.28 -14.75
C GLN A 91 18.10 5.32 -13.21
N LEU A 92 17.48 4.36 -12.52
CA LEU A 92 17.55 4.26 -11.06
C LEU A 92 18.99 3.98 -10.60
N ALA A 93 19.75 3.17 -11.34
CA ALA A 93 21.15 2.90 -11.01
C ALA A 93 22.02 4.16 -11.18
N GLU A 94 21.78 4.95 -12.23
CA GLU A 94 22.46 6.23 -12.45
C GLU A 94 22.13 7.25 -11.34
N GLN A 95 20.84 7.43 -11.02
CA GLN A 95 20.42 8.31 -9.93
C GLN A 95 21.02 7.91 -8.58
N LYS A 96 21.09 6.60 -8.28
CA LYS A 96 21.79 6.11 -7.09
C LYS A 96 23.26 6.49 -7.11
N HIS A 97 23.92 6.38 -8.26
CA HIS A 97 25.32 6.78 -8.39
C HIS A 97 25.51 8.30 -8.14
N GLU A 98 24.66 9.14 -8.73
CA GLU A 98 24.68 10.59 -8.52
C GLU A 98 24.46 10.96 -7.05
N ILE A 99 23.49 10.33 -6.38
CA ILE A 99 23.25 10.54 -4.95
C ILE A 99 24.47 10.16 -4.12
N GLN A 100 25.15 9.06 -4.45
CA GLN A 100 26.37 8.65 -3.74
C GLN A 100 27.50 9.67 -3.93
N LEU A 101 27.64 10.20 -5.14
CA LEU A 101 28.60 11.26 -5.44
C LEU A 101 28.27 12.54 -4.65
N MET A 102 27.01 12.97 -4.64
CA MET A 102 26.56 14.13 -3.87
C MET A 102 26.81 13.94 -2.37
N LYS A 103 26.51 12.76 -1.82
CA LYS A 103 26.85 12.40 -0.43
C LYS A 103 28.35 12.46 -0.15
N ALA A 104 29.20 12.07 -1.10
CA ALA A 104 30.65 12.19 -0.95
C ALA A 104 31.10 13.67 -0.95
N TYR A 105 30.54 14.50 -1.84
CA TYR A 105 30.80 15.93 -1.85
C TYR A 105 30.35 16.61 -0.57
N MET A 106 29.12 16.35 -0.11
CA MET A 106 28.61 16.88 1.16
C MET A 106 29.53 16.50 2.31
N ARG A 107 29.91 15.22 2.46
CA ARG A 107 30.86 14.80 3.50
C ARG A 107 32.19 15.55 3.45
N ASN A 108 32.72 15.82 2.26
CA ASN A 108 33.95 16.62 2.13
C ASN A 108 33.72 18.08 2.52
N ILE A 109 32.60 18.69 2.13
CA ILE A 109 32.23 20.06 2.52
C ILE A 109 32.08 20.17 4.05
N HIS A 110 31.43 19.21 4.69
CA HIS A 110 31.30 19.16 6.15
C HIS A 110 32.67 19.11 6.84
N ARG A 111 33.63 18.34 6.31
CA ARG A 111 34.99 18.27 6.85
C ARG A 111 35.76 19.60 6.78
N VAL A 112 35.50 20.42 5.77
CA VAL A 112 36.19 21.72 5.60
C VAL A 112 35.43 22.89 6.22
N ASN A 113 34.20 22.71 6.68
CA ASN A 113 33.40 23.76 7.30
C ASN A 113 32.78 23.31 8.64
N PRO A 114 33.39 23.65 9.79
CA PRO A 114 32.90 23.24 11.10
C PRO A 114 31.49 23.77 11.45
N ASN A 115 31.04 24.86 10.82
CA ASN A 115 29.66 25.34 11.01
C ASN A 115 28.61 24.40 10.40
N LEU A 116 28.98 23.65 9.36
CA LEU A 116 28.11 22.65 8.73
C LEU A 116 28.15 21.31 9.47
N GLN A 117 29.20 21.02 10.24
CA GLN A 117 29.20 19.85 11.13
C GLN A 117 28.18 20.02 12.26
N ASN A 118 28.11 21.23 12.83
CA ASN A 118 27.06 21.60 13.79
C ASN A 118 25.65 21.48 13.16
N LEU A 119 25.51 21.74 11.86
CA LEU A 119 24.23 21.59 11.18
C LEU A 119 23.72 20.14 11.14
N GLU A 120 24.61 19.14 11.01
CA GLU A 120 24.22 17.72 11.04
C GLU A 120 23.71 17.32 12.43
N GLU A 121 24.42 17.73 13.48
CA GLU A 121 23.99 17.56 14.87
C GLU A 121 22.67 18.28 15.17
N ILE A 122 22.47 19.49 14.62
CA ILE A 122 21.22 20.25 14.75
C ILE A 122 20.07 19.55 14.02
N ILE A 123 20.30 19.04 12.80
CA ILE A 123 19.28 18.32 12.04
C ILE A 123 18.88 17.04 12.78
N GLU A 124 19.85 16.23 13.20
CA GLU A 124 19.62 15.01 13.97
C GLU A 124 18.87 15.32 15.28
N TYR A 125 19.28 16.37 16.00
CA TYR A 125 18.60 16.81 17.21
C TYR A 125 17.15 17.25 16.95
N ASN A 126 16.89 17.96 15.84
CA ASN A 126 15.54 18.37 15.47
C ASN A 126 14.67 17.17 15.08
N GLU A 127 15.21 16.19 14.34
CA GLU A 127 14.50 14.94 14.03
C GLU A 127 14.14 14.17 15.30
N ILE A 128 15.05 14.12 16.29
CA ILE A 128 14.78 13.53 17.61
C ILE A 128 13.66 14.29 18.33
N LEU A 129 13.72 15.63 18.34
CA LEU A 129 12.69 16.45 18.97
C LEU A 129 11.34 16.29 18.30
N GLU A 130 11.27 16.22 16.97
CA GLU A 130 10.03 15.97 16.24
C GLU A 130 9.46 14.60 16.58
N TRP A 131 10.30 13.55 16.60
CA TRP A 131 9.89 12.21 17.01
C TRP A 131 9.40 12.16 18.46
N LEU A 132 10.12 12.81 19.38
CA LEU A 132 9.69 12.93 20.78
C LEU A 132 8.46 13.81 20.95
N ASN A 133 8.16 14.77 20.08
CA ASN A 133 6.93 15.55 20.17
C ASN A 133 5.76 14.90 19.42
N SER A 134 6.02 13.83 18.68
CA SER A 134 4.99 13.03 18.03
C SER A 134 4.03 12.42 19.08
N PRO A 135 2.71 12.42 18.83
CA PRO A 135 1.73 11.91 19.77
C PRO A 135 1.89 10.39 19.96
N GLN A 136 2.56 10.02 21.05
CA GLN A 136 2.70 8.64 21.52
C GLN A 136 1.82 8.46 22.77
N PRO A 137 1.24 7.26 23.00
CA PRO A 137 0.47 7.01 24.20
C PRO A 137 1.38 7.13 25.43
N PRO A 138 1.00 7.91 26.46
CA PRO A 138 1.75 7.95 27.71
C PRO A 138 1.76 6.55 28.31
N ALA A 139 2.93 6.07 28.71
CA ALA A 139 3.04 4.84 29.48
C ALA A 139 2.94 5.20 30.96
N THR A 140 2.09 4.49 31.70
CA THR A 140 2.14 4.49 33.16
C THR A 140 2.62 3.12 33.58
N GLU A 141 3.92 3.01 33.82
CA GLU A 141 4.52 1.78 34.33
C GLU A 141 4.09 1.57 35.78
N THR A 142 3.26 0.55 36.01
CA THR A 142 2.74 0.20 37.34
C THR A 142 3.55 -0.89 38.02
N LEU A 143 4.44 -1.58 37.29
CA LEU A 143 5.22 -2.71 37.80
C LEU A 143 6.67 -2.72 37.30
N TRP A 144 7.51 -1.87 37.90
CA TRP A 144 8.95 -1.84 37.63
C TRP A 144 9.68 -3.16 37.95
N GLY A 145 9.13 -3.99 38.83
CA GLY A 145 9.67 -5.32 39.15
C GLY A 145 9.51 -6.36 38.04
N GLY A 146 8.68 -6.10 37.02
CA GLY A 146 8.49 -6.95 35.85
C GLY A 146 9.42 -6.62 34.67
N MET A 147 10.38 -5.73 34.87
CA MET A 147 11.32 -5.31 33.83
C MET A 147 12.16 -6.48 33.32
N ILE A 148 12.11 -6.73 32.02
CA ILE A 148 12.97 -7.69 31.34
C ILE A 148 14.33 -7.00 31.11
N SER A 149 15.30 -7.32 31.95
CA SER A 149 16.62 -6.67 31.93
C SER A 149 17.61 -7.29 30.93
N SER A 150 17.33 -8.50 30.47
CA SER A 150 18.12 -9.23 29.47
C SER A 150 17.22 -9.74 28.34
N PRO A 151 16.70 -8.84 27.47
CA PRO A 151 15.84 -9.26 26.36
C PRO A 151 16.64 -10.16 25.41
N ASP A 152 16.02 -11.27 24.99
CA ASP A 152 16.61 -12.16 23.98
C ASP A 152 16.65 -11.50 22.59
N THR A 153 17.31 -12.17 21.64
CA THR A 153 17.48 -11.64 20.28
C THR A 153 16.16 -11.44 19.55
N VAL A 154 15.14 -12.24 19.85
CA VAL A 154 13.82 -12.13 19.23
C VAL A 154 13.13 -10.87 19.75
N LEU A 155 13.11 -10.66 21.06
CA LEU A 155 12.53 -9.49 21.70
C LEU A 155 13.25 -8.20 21.30
N GLN A 156 14.58 -8.21 21.22
CA GLN A 156 15.36 -7.08 20.70
C GLN A 156 14.98 -6.73 19.25
N THR A 157 14.78 -7.75 18.40
CA THR A 157 14.36 -7.54 17.00
C THR A 157 12.97 -6.91 16.92
N VAL A 158 12.04 -7.38 17.75
CA VAL A 158 10.68 -6.83 17.84
C VAL A 158 10.72 -5.37 18.31
N ILE A 159 11.50 -5.06 19.36
CA ILE A 159 11.68 -3.70 19.87
C ILE A 159 12.25 -2.79 18.76
N ASN A 160 13.26 -3.25 18.01
CA ASN A 160 13.85 -2.47 16.93
C ASN A 160 12.85 -2.17 15.82
N HIS A 161 12.07 -3.18 15.43
CA HIS A 161 11.03 -3.01 14.44
C HIS A 161 9.98 -1.98 14.89
N SER A 162 9.46 -2.11 16.12
CA SER A 162 8.49 -1.17 16.68
C SER A 162 9.04 0.25 16.83
N THR A 163 10.31 0.40 17.21
CA THR A 163 10.98 1.71 17.28
C THR A 163 11.07 2.37 15.88
N VAL A 164 11.43 1.61 14.85
CA VAL A 164 11.45 2.11 13.46
C VAL A 164 10.04 2.46 12.97
N GLU A 165 9.04 1.61 13.23
CA GLU A 165 7.64 1.88 12.87
C GLU A 165 7.08 3.13 13.56
N SER A 166 7.56 3.45 14.76
CA SER A 166 7.19 4.68 15.47
C SER A 166 7.78 5.96 14.84
N GLY A 167 8.59 5.83 13.79
CA GLY A 167 9.27 6.94 13.11
C GLY A 167 10.55 7.41 13.80
N SER A 168 11.21 6.54 14.58
CA SER A 168 12.45 6.91 15.27
C SER A 168 13.59 7.18 14.27
N PRO A 169 14.39 8.24 14.47
CA PRO A 169 15.59 8.48 13.67
C PRO A 169 16.59 7.32 13.80
N THR A 170 17.35 7.04 12.74
CA THR A 170 18.18 5.81 12.63
C THR A 170 19.28 5.71 13.69
N SER A 171 19.93 6.82 14.03
CA SER A 171 21.04 6.84 15.00
C SER A 171 20.54 6.59 16.44
N PRO A 172 19.57 7.36 16.99
CA PRO A 172 18.95 7.08 18.28
C PRO A 172 18.28 5.71 18.38
N GLY A 173 17.61 5.24 17.32
CA GLY A 173 16.92 3.95 17.32
C GLY A 173 17.88 2.77 17.56
N ASN A 174 19.06 2.81 16.96
CA ASN A 174 20.09 1.80 17.16
C ASN A 174 20.69 1.86 18.58
N GLU A 175 20.94 3.06 19.12
CA GLU A 175 21.43 3.20 20.50
C GLU A 175 20.42 2.73 21.55
N LEU A 176 19.13 3.00 21.34
CA LEU A 176 18.06 2.58 22.24
C LEU A 176 17.94 1.06 22.31
N SER A 177 18.14 0.38 21.17
CA SER A 177 18.21 -1.08 21.10
C SER A 177 19.34 -1.63 21.97
N GLU A 178 20.53 -1.07 21.82
CA GLU A 178 21.73 -1.52 22.50
C GLU A 178 21.62 -1.30 24.02
N LYS A 179 21.05 -0.16 24.42
CA LYS A 179 20.82 0.22 25.83
C LYS A 179 19.67 -0.52 26.51
N ALA A 180 18.86 -1.30 25.77
CA ALA A 180 17.79 -2.11 26.33
C ALA A 180 18.30 -3.30 27.18
N HIS A 181 19.58 -3.66 27.03
CA HIS A 181 20.21 -4.74 27.79
C HIS A 181 20.92 -4.23 29.05
N GLU A 182 20.78 -4.92 30.18
CA GLU A 182 21.29 -4.48 31.49
C GLU A 182 22.81 -4.25 31.54
N TYR A 183 23.57 -4.94 30.68
CA TYR A 183 25.02 -4.76 30.55
C TYR A 183 25.41 -3.38 29.98
N ILE A 184 24.50 -2.74 29.25
CA ILE A 184 24.72 -1.46 28.54
C ILE A 184 23.81 -0.36 29.10
N GLY A 185 22.88 -0.72 30.00
CA GLY A 185 22.02 0.21 30.72
C GLY A 185 22.79 1.17 31.63
N SER A 186 22.12 2.25 32.03
CA SER A 186 22.73 3.22 32.95
C SER A 186 23.03 2.59 34.31
N GLN A 187 24.06 3.09 35.01
CA GLN A 187 24.50 2.54 36.31
C GLN A 187 23.36 2.45 37.33
N GLY A 188 22.35 3.33 37.24
CA GLY A 188 21.18 3.34 38.12
C GLY A 188 20.19 2.19 37.93
N VAL A 189 20.32 1.40 36.86
CA VAL A 189 19.43 0.25 36.55
C VAL A 189 20.19 -1.00 36.10
N ALA A 190 21.53 -0.99 36.14
CA ALA A 190 22.36 -2.06 35.59
C ALA A 190 22.24 -3.40 36.34
N THR A 191 21.94 -3.41 37.64
CA THR A 191 21.79 -4.64 38.43
C THR A 191 20.44 -4.73 39.12
N LEU A 192 20.01 -5.96 39.46
CA LEU A 192 18.77 -6.20 40.20
C LEU A 192 18.74 -5.46 41.54
N GLU A 193 19.85 -5.48 42.28
CA GLU A 193 19.99 -4.80 43.58
C GLU A 193 19.85 -3.28 43.44
N THR A 194 20.47 -2.71 42.40
CA THR A 194 20.35 -1.28 42.10
C THR A 194 18.93 -0.92 41.68
N ARG A 195 18.26 -1.74 40.87
CA ARG A 195 16.86 -1.53 40.46
C ARG A 195 15.90 -1.58 41.65
N GLN A 196 16.09 -2.51 42.58
CA GLN A 196 15.29 -2.58 43.82
C GLN A 196 15.50 -1.36 44.71
N THR A 197 16.76 -0.93 44.88
CA THR A 197 17.12 0.26 45.66
C THR A 197 16.55 1.54 45.03
N ASN A 198 16.59 1.63 43.70
CA ASN A 198 16.15 2.80 42.93
C ASN A 198 14.69 2.74 42.49
N GLN A 199 13.89 1.80 43.00
CA GLN A 199 12.50 1.62 42.55
C GLN A 199 11.69 2.93 42.61
N ARG A 200 11.79 3.68 43.72
CA ARG A 200 11.12 4.98 43.89
C ARG A 200 11.64 6.06 42.96
N TYR A 201 12.90 5.97 42.52
CA TYR A 201 13.46 6.89 41.53
C TYR A 201 12.96 6.55 40.12
N CYS A 202 12.77 5.26 39.82
CA CYS A 202 12.26 4.81 38.53
C CYS A 202 10.82 5.31 38.28
N GLU A 203 10.00 5.39 39.33
CA GLU A 203 8.64 5.95 39.26
C GLU A 203 8.59 7.40 38.76
N ASN A 204 9.71 8.15 38.82
CA ASN A 204 9.80 9.53 38.32
C ASN A 204 10.22 9.63 36.84
N TYR A 205 10.50 8.51 36.16
CA TYR A 205 10.87 8.55 34.75
C TYR A 205 9.68 8.97 33.87
N MET A 206 9.93 9.87 32.92
CA MET A 206 9.00 10.13 31.83
C MET A 206 9.06 8.97 30.84
N THR A 207 8.04 8.12 30.84
CA THR A 207 7.96 6.93 29.99
C THR A 207 6.93 7.12 28.87
N ARG A 208 7.17 6.42 27.76
CA ARG A 208 6.32 6.45 26.57
C ARG A 208 6.14 5.06 26.02
N THR A 209 4.97 4.79 25.48
CA THR A 209 4.67 3.49 24.89
C THR A 209 5.25 3.43 23.48
N LEU A 210 6.10 2.46 23.19
CA LEU A 210 6.41 2.09 21.82
C LEU A 210 5.16 1.47 21.21
N LEU A 211 4.69 2.03 20.10
CA LEU A 211 3.50 1.54 19.42
C LEU A 211 3.71 0.06 19.05
N THR A 212 2.73 -0.76 19.41
CA THR A 212 2.56 -2.13 18.88
C THR A 212 3.59 -3.16 19.33
N ILE A 213 3.93 -3.23 20.62
CA ILE A 213 4.45 -4.48 21.21
C ILE A 213 3.26 -5.24 21.82
N ARG A 214 2.67 -6.17 21.07
CA ARG A 214 1.80 -7.21 21.63
C ARG A 214 2.69 -8.43 21.93
N LEU A 215 3.10 -8.58 23.19
CA LEU A 215 3.70 -9.82 23.69
C LEU A 215 2.65 -10.94 23.72
#